data_AF-Q09AL9-F1
#
_entry.id   AF-Q09AL9-F1
#
_cell.length_a   1.000
_cell.length_b   1.000
_cell.length_c   1.000
_cell.angle_alpha   90.00
_cell.angle_beta   90.00
_cell.angle_gamma   90.00
#
_symmetry.space_group_name_H-M   'P 1'
#
loop_
_entity.id
_entity.type
_entity.pdbx_description
1 polymer ?
#
loop_
_entity_poly.entity_id
_entity_poly.type
_entity_poly.pdbx_seq_one_letter_code
_entity_poly.pdbx_strand_id
1 'polypeptide(L)'
;MKTRLASLTLAASLASLPAAAAGKLTFKDPTGDDNGPGKYVYPTDTVYKKGTFDLTEVTVEKKGDKVEFTASLGADLEDPWKLGSGFSLQMVFIFIDKDGKAGSGHTEGLPGLNIQFAPEAAWEKVVLLSPQAAPRLKTEAANKASALKDDIVVPSRTKGSGRKLTATVKASELGEGDPSQWGYQVVVQSNEGFPAGNDLMTRKVNEYEGQHRFGGGHDGECDPHVIDILAGSAKGDASEAKAQHDMLKYECADDGSTKSPATLTMIRQGK
;
A
#
# COMPACT_ATOMS: atom_id res chain seq x y z
N MET A 1 -5.64 35.91 -70.78
CA MET A 1 -5.62 35.85 -69.30
C MET A 1 -5.51 34.38 -68.89
N LYS A 2 -4.37 33.95 -68.33
CA LYS A 2 -4.18 32.57 -67.84
C LYS A 2 -3.90 32.61 -66.35
N THR A 3 -4.86 32.08 -65.59
CA THR A 3 -4.87 31.93 -64.13
C THR A 3 -3.85 30.88 -63.71
N ARG A 4 -2.98 31.18 -62.73
CA ARG A 4 -2.12 30.19 -62.07
C ARG A 4 -2.70 29.90 -60.68
N LEU A 5 -3.14 28.66 -60.46
CA LEU A 5 -3.44 28.13 -59.12
C LEU A 5 -2.12 27.72 -58.45
N ALA A 6 -1.89 28.22 -57.24
CA ALA A 6 -0.85 27.74 -56.35
C ALA A 6 -1.48 26.70 -55.40
N SER A 7 -0.98 25.47 -55.43
CA SER A 7 -1.37 24.41 -54.51
C SER A 7 -0.46 24.45 -53.28
N LEU A 8 -1.01 24.85 -52.13
CA LEU A 8 -0.39 24.68 -50.82
C LEU A 8 -0.56 23.21 -50.39
N THR A 9 0.55 22.50 -50.21
CA THR A 9 0.56 21.17 -49.59
C THR A 9 0.79 21.33 -48.09
N LEU A 10 -0.23 20.98 -47.30
CA LEU A 10 -0.16 20.98 -45.84
C LEU A 10 0.41 19.62 -45.38
N ALA A 11 1.67 19.61 -44.93
CA ALA A 11 2.27 18.42 -44.33
C ALA A 11 1.79 18.28 -42.88
N ALA A 12 0.91 17.30 -42.62
CA ALA A 12 0.50 16.93 -41.28
C ALA A 12 1.58 16.06 -40.62
N SER A 13 2.35 16.63 -39.70
CA SER A 13 3.25 15.89 -38.81
C SER A 13 2.44 15.18 -37.73
N LEU A 14 2.25 13.86 -37.87
CA LEU A 14 1.71 12.99 -36.81
C LEU A 14 2.77 12.83 -35.71
N ALA A 15 2.60 13.56 -34.61
CA ALA A 15 3.32 13.28 -33.37
C ALA A 15 2.76 11.99 -32.76
N SER A 16 3.56 10.92 -32.75
CA SER A 16 3.22 9.69 -32.03
C SER A 16 3.31 9.95 -30.53
N LEU A 17 2.17 10.00 -29.84
CA LEU A 17 2.13 9.93 -28.39
C LEU A 17 2.60 8.52 -27.96
N PRO A 18 3.42 8.38 -26.91
CA PRO A 18 3.79 7.07 -26.40
C PRO A 18 2.52 6.41 -25.85
N ALA A 19 2.16 5.26 -26.41
CA ALA A 19 1.14 4.41 -25.82
C ALA A 19 1.62 4.04 -24.42
N ALA A 20 0.93 4.56 -23.39
CA ALA A 20 1.00 3.96 -22.08
C ALA A 20 0.75 2.46 -22.27
N ALA A 21 1.63 1.60 -21.76
CA ALA A 21 1.47 0.16 -21.85
C ALA A 21 0.12 -0.20 -21.22
N ALA A 22 -0.89 -0.42 -22.06
CA ALA A 22 -2.29 -0.53 -21.66
C ALA A 22 -2.43 -1.74 -20.74
N GLY A 23 -2.42 -1.50 -19.42
CA GLY A 23 -2.58 -2.54 -18.41
C GLY A 23 -1.60 -2.48 -17.24
N LYS A 24 -0.52 -1.67 -17.27
CA LYS A 24 0.42 -1.54 -16.15
C LYS A 24 0.43 -0.12 -15.57
N LEU A 25 0.13 -0.01 -14.27
CA LEU A 25 0.39 1.18 -13.46
C LEU A 25 1.71 1.02 -12.71
N THR A 26 2.38 2.14 -12.45
CA THR A 26 3.63 2.17 -11.68
C THR A 26 3.66 3.43 -10.82
N PHE A 27 3.72 3.20 -9.53
CA PHE A 27 3.81 4.18 -8.46
C PHE A 27 5.21 4.05 -7.88
N LYS A 28 5.92 5.16 -7.74
CA LYS A 28 7.23 5.19 -7.09
C LYS A 28 7.12 5.83 -5.73
N ASP A 29 8.04 5.47 -4.87
CA ASP A 29 8.17 6.00 -3.53
C ASP A 29 9.65 6.35 -3.30
N PRO A 30 9.97 7.40 -2.52
CA PRO A 30 11.36 7.72 -2.23
C PRO A 30 12.00 6.61 -1.38
N THR A 31 13.28 6.77 -1.06
CA THR A 31 13.98 5.79 -0.21
C THR A 31 14.33 6.44 1.11
N GLY A 32 14.26 5.68 2.19
CA GLY A 32 14.67 6.08 3.53
C GLY A 32 13.58 6.82 4.31
N ASP A 33 12.32 6.61 3.97
CA ASP A 33 11.13 7.11 4.68
C ASP A 33 10.29 6.00 5.31
N ASP A 34 10.90 4.84 5.54
CA ASP A 34 10.42 3.74 6.39
C ASP A 34 10.38 4.07 7.91
N ASN A 35 9.96 5.28 8.26
CA ASN A 35 9.92 5.82 9.62
C ASN A 35 8.53 6.34 10.03
N GLY A 36 7.47 5.86 9.37
CA GLY A 36 6.08 6.16 9.66
C GLY A 36 5.81 7.67 9.65
N PRO A 37 5.31 8.28 10.74
CA PRO A 37 5.09 9.72 10.85
C PRO A 37 6.40 10.54 10.99
N GLY A 38 7.55 9.97 10.63
CA GLY A 38 8.86 10.64 10.65
C GLY A 38 9.70 10.39 11.91
N LYS A 39 9.23 9.53 12.82
CA LYS A 39 9.88 9.29 14.12
C LYS A 39 9.96 7.83 14.54
N TYR A 40 9.44 6.90 13.74
CA TYR A 40 9.48 5.49 14.13
C TYR A 40 10.89 4.92 14.06
N VAL A 41 11.15 4.03 15.01
CA VAL A 41 12.45 3.38 15.19
C VAL A 41 12.27 1.89 14.97
N TYR A 42 13.16 1.31 14.17
CA TYR A 42 13.17 -0.12 13.89
C TYR A 42 13.37 -0.96 15.15
N PRO A 43 12.85 -2.20 15.19
CA PRO A 43 13.17 -3.13 16.26
C PRO A 43 14.68 -3.41 16.35
N THR A 44 15.15 -3.77 17.55
CA THR A 44 16.59 -3.92 17.81
C THR A 44 17.18 -5.26 17.35
N ASP A 45 16.34 -6.26 17.05
CA ASP A 45 16.84 -7.53 16.52
C ASP A 45 17.39 -7.37 15.09
N THR A 46 18.54 -7.98 14.85
CA THR A 46 19.28 -7.89 13.59
C THR A 46 18.54 -8.41 12.35
N VAL A 47 17.45 -9.17 12.52
CA VAL A 47 16.61 -9.56 11.39
C VAL A 47 15.90 -8.36 10.75
N TYR A 48 15.63 -7.28 11.50
CA TYR A 48 14.97 -6.07 11.01
C TYR A 48 15.99 -5.09 10.44
N LYS A 49 16.50 -5.40 9.24
CA LYS A 49 17.49 -4.56 8.56
C LYS A 49 16.84 -3.28 8.04
N LYS A 50 17.59 -2.17 8.10
CA LYS A 50 17.17 -0.90 7.48
C LYS A 50 16.76 -1.11 6.02
N GLY A 51 15.66 -0.49 5.61
CA GLY A 51 15.13 -0.61 4.25
C GLY A 51 14.24 -1.85 4.02
N THR A 52 14.07 -2.73 5.00
CA THR A 52 13.23 -3.93 4.82
C THR A 52 11.73 -3.62 4.81
N PHE A 53 11.33 -2.41 5.21
CA PHE A 53 9.96 -1.91 5.11
C PHE A 53 9.82 -0.65 4.24
N ASP A 54 10.93 -0.17 3.67
CA ASP A 54 11.03 1.00 2.79
C ASP A 54 10.43 0.66 1.44
N LEU A 55 9.25 1.19 1.13
CA LEU A 55 8.63 1.04 -0.17
C LEU A 55 9.44 1.83 -1.19
N THR A 56 9.51 1.34 -2.43
CA THR A 56 10.24 2.07 -3.49
C THR A 56 9.49 2.09 -4.81
N GLU A 57 8.70 1.04 -5.06
CA GLU A 57 7.87 0.96 -6.25
C GLU A 57 6.71 -0.01 -6.02
N VAL A 58 5.53 0.38 -6.49
CA VAL A 58 4.37 -0.50 -6.60
C VAL A 58 3.91 -0.55 -8.05
N THR A 59 3.70 -1.77 -8.55
CA THR A 59 3.14 -1.98 -9.89
C THR A 59 1.86 -2.78 -9.80
N VAL A 60 0.84 -2.32 -10.53
CA VAL A 60 -0.43 -3.04 -10.71
C VAL A 60 -0.56 -3.34 -12.20
N GLU A 61 -0.56 -4.63 -12.55
CA GLU A 61 -0.54 -5.07 -13.94
C GLU A 61 -1.68 -6.05 -14.23
N LYS A 62 -2.61 -5.66 -15.10
CA LYS A 62 -3.66 -6.55 -15.59
C LYS A 62 -3.11 -7.44 -16.71
N LYS A 63 -3.17 -8.77 -16.50
CA LYS A 63 -2.75 -9.81 -17.45
C LYS A 63 -3.91 -10.76 -17.73
N GLY A 64 -4.71 -10.46 -18.75
CA GLY A 64 -5.90 -11.25 -19.09
C GLY A 64 -6.96 -11.18 -17.99
N ASP A 65 -7.29 -12.34 -17.39
CA ASP A 65 -8.27 -12.50 -16.30
C ASP A 65 -7.66 -12.30 -14.91
N LYS A 66 -6.37 -11.94 -14.83
CA LYS A 66 -5.63 -11.76 -13.58
C LYS A 66 -5.10 -10.35 -13.44
N VAL A 67 -4.90 -9.94 -12.19
CA VAL A 67 -4.17 -8.73 -11.84
C VAL A 67 -3.00 -9.13 -10.95
N GLU A 68 -1.81 -8.71 -11.35
CA GLU A 68 -0.57 -8.89 -10.60
C GLU A 68 -0.24 -7.60 -9.85
N PHE A 69 -0.03 -7.73 -8.55
CA PHE A 69 0.44 -6.68 -7.67
C PHE A 69 1.87 -6.98 -7.29
N THR A 70 2.77 -6.02 -7.45
CA THR A 70 4.16 -6.13 -6.99
C THR A 70 4.53 -4.92 -6.16
N ALA A 71 4.96 -5.14 -4.92
CA ALA A 71 5.60 -4.13 -4.07
C ALA A 71 7.10 -4.38 -4.01
N SER A 72 7.90 -3.38 -4.32
CA SER A 72 9.37 -3.41 -4.27
C SER A 72 9.87 -2.60 -3.08
N LEU A 73 10.83 -3.15 -2.35
CA LEU A 73 11.35 -2.56 -1.12
C LEU A 73 12.81 -2.10 -1.25
N GLY A 74 13.28 -1.32 -0.29
CA GLY A 74 14.64 -0.77 -0.24
C GLY A 74 15.73 -1.84 -0.06
N ALA A 75 15.41 -2.91 0.67
CA ALA A 75 16.33 -4.02 0.98
C ALA A 75 15.86 -5.38 0.45
N ASP A 76 16.78 -6.34 0.38
CA ASP A 76 16.45 -7.72 0.03
C ASP A 76 15.54 -8.36 1.09
N LEU A 77 14.57 -9.13 0.61
CA LEU A 77 13.65 -9.89 1.43
C LEU A 77 14.35 -11.10 2.03
N GLU A 78 14.08 -11.34 3.31
CA GLU A 78 14.60 -12.48 4.05
C GLU A 78 13.46 -13.24 4.71
N ASP A 79 13.62 -14.56 4.82
CA ASP A 79 12.68 -15.46 5.47
C ASP A 79 13.27 -16.08 6.76
N PRO A 80 13.68 -15.26 7.76
CA PRO A 80 14.33 -15.75 8.99
C PRO A 80 13.42 -16.71 9.78
N TRP A 81 12.10 -16.59 9.63
CA TRP A 81 11.11 -17.44 10.31
C TRP A 81 10.64 -18.62 9.46
N LYS A 82 11.22 -18.81 8.27
CA LYS A 82 10.99 -19.97 7.39
C LYS A 82 9.51 -20.20 7.08
N LEU A 83 8.77 -19.13 6.77
CA LEU A 83 7.35 -19.18 6.45
C LEU A 83 7.09 -19.74 5.04
N GLY A 84 8.11 -19.80 4.17
CA GLY A 84 8.05 -20.49 2.88
C GLY A 84 7.49 -19.64 1.72
N SER A 85 7.14 -18.38 2.00
CA SER A 85 6.78 -17.37 1.00
C SER A 85 8.01 -16.67 0.41
N GLY A 86 9.20 -16.85 1.00
CA GLY A 86 10.43 -16.14 0.61
C GLY A 86 10.65 -14.81 1.35
N PHE A 87 9.81 -14.52 2.36
CA PHE A 87 9.95 -13.38 3.27
C PHE A 87 9.23 -13.67 4.59
N SER A 88 9.64 -13.07 5.71
CA SER A 88 8.93 -13.24 6.99
C SER A 88 8.34 -11.95 7.57
N LEU A 89 8.94 -10.81 7.29
CA LEU A 89 8.76 -9.63 8.16
C LEU A 89 7.66 -8.70 7.69
N GLN A 90 7.40 -8.61 6.39
CA GLN A 90 6.51 -7.62 5.80
C GLN A 90 5.07 -8.07 5.79
N MET A 91 4.14 -7.13 5.94
CA MET A 91 2.72 -7.27 5.70
C MET A 91 2.29 -6.04 4.92
N VAL A 92 1.97 -6.21 3.63
CA VAL A 92 1.62 -5.09 2.75
C VAL A 92 0.13 -5.15 2.41
N PHE A 93 -0.54 -4.01 2.55
CA PHE A 93 -1.94 -3.83 2.23
C PHE A 93 -2.07 -2.90 1.04
N ILE A 94 -2.75 -3.32 -0.01
CA ILE A 94 -2.99 -2.49 -1.20
C ILE A 94 -4.49 -2.21 -1.25
N PHE A 95 -4.88 -1.03 -0.76
CA PHE A 95 -6.23 -0.53 -0.80
C PHE A 95 -6.55 0.00 -2.20
N ILE A 96 -7.78 -0.22 -2.65
CA ILE A 96 -8.24 0.06 -4.00
C ILE A 96 -9.54 0.86 -3.92
N ASP A 97 -9.48 2.08 -4.42
CA ASP A 97 -10.63 2.95 -4.67
C ASP A 97 -10.94 2.92 -6.18
N LYS A 98 -12.05 2.32 -6.54
CA LYS A 98 -12.41 2.06 -7.94
C LYS A 98 -13.07 3.25 -8.61
N ASP A 99 -13.65 4.18 -7.86
CA ASP A 99 -14.54 5.19 -8.43
C ASP A 99 -14.26 6.65 -8.03
N GLY A 100 -13.52 6.88 -6.95
CA GLY A 100 -13.07 8.20 -6.50
C GLY A 100 -14.21 9.03 -5.96
N LYS A 101 -15.23 8.39 -5.39
CA LYS A 101 -16.45 9.06 -4.93
C LYS A 101 -16.49 9.09 -3.42
N ALA A 102 -16.77 10.25 -2.86
CA ALA A 102 -17.02 10.34 -1.44
C ALA A 102 -18.25 9.52 -1.04
N GLY A 103 -18.11 8.74 0.03
CA GLY A 103 -19.18 7.88 0.54
C GLY A 103 -19.49 6.62 -0.28
N SER A 104 -18.68 6.29 -1.29
CA SER A 104 -18.57 4.90 -1.77
C SER A 104 -17.72 4.09 -0.77
N GLY A 105 -17.64 2.76 -0.93
CA GLY A 105 -16.70 1.92 -0.20
C GLY A 105 -16.64 2.11 1.33
N HIS A 106 -15.44 1.96 1.86
CA HIS A 106 -15.09 2.04 3.28
C HIS A 106 -14.06 3.16 3.50
N THR A 107 -14.17 3.87 4.63
CA THR A 107 -13.17 4.86 5.05
C THR A 107 -12.38 4.42 6.28
N GLU A 108 -12.72 3.28 6.87
CA GLU A 108 -11.99 2.70 8.00
C GLU A 108 -10.76 1.93 7.51
N GLY A 109 -9.67 1.96 8.29
CA GLY A 109 -8.53 1.08 8.09
C GLY A 109 -8.83 -0.35 8.55
N LEU A 110 -8.00 -1.32 8.12
CA LEU A 110 -8.09 -2.67 8.68
C LEU A 110 -7.63 -2.69 10.14
N PRO A 111 -8.18 -3.60 10.97
CA PRO A 111 -7.79 -3.74 12.38
C PRO A 111 -6.28 -3.89 12.57
N GLY A 112 -5.73 -3.10 13.49
CA GLY A 112 -4.31 -3.08 13.81
C GLY A 112 -3.45 -2.20 12.89
N LEU A 113 -4.03 -1.41 11.98
CA LEU A 113 -3.33 -0.35 11.24
C LEU A 113 -3.45 1.03 11.89
N ASN A 114 -4.53 1.28 12.64
CA ASN A 114 -4.80 2.55 13.33
C ASN A 114 -4.77 3.78 12.40
N ILE A 115 -5.37 3.62 11.22
CA ILE A 115 -5.54 4.67 10.20
C ILE A 115 -7.01 4.80 9.81
N GLN A 116 -7.35 5.93 9.19
CA GLN A 116 -8.58 6.13 8.43
C GLN A 116 -8.23 6.63 7.02
N PHE A 117 -9.23 6.68 6.15
CA PHE A 117 -9.15 7.30 4.84
C PHE A 117 -10.00 8.56 4.80
N ALA A 118 -9.55 9.57 4.06
CA ALA A 118 -10.32 10.77 3.80
C ALA A 118 -11.67 10.40 3.14
N PRO A 119 -12.75 11.17 3.35
CA PRO A 119 -14.08 10.83 2.84
C PRO A 119 -14.13 10.56 1.34
N GLU A 120 -13.33 11.26 0.54
CA GLU A 120 -13.18 11.12 -0.92
C GLU A 120 -12.26 9.98 -1.37
N ALA A 121 -11.58 9.33 -0.42
CA ALA A 121 -10.59 8.29 -0.62
C ALA A 121 -11.11 6.91 -0.18
N ALA A 122 -12.42 6.72 -0.21
CA ALA A 122 -13.04 5.49 0.24
C ALA A 122 -12.68 4.31 -0.67
N TRP A 123 -12.40 3.16 -0.07
CA TRP A 123 -11.91 1.97 -0.76
C TRP A 123 -12.96 0.87 -0.85
N GLU A 124 -13.00 0.14 -1.97
CA GLU A 124 -13.91 -1.00 -2.13
C GLU A 124 -13.23 -2.35 -1.96
N LYS A 125 -11.91 -2.43 -2.16
CA LYS A 125 -11.16 -3.68 -2.00
C LYS A 125 -9.80 -3.42 -1.37
N VAL A 126 -9.26 -4.41 -0.67
CA VAL A 126 -7.89 -4.40 -0.16
C VAL A 126 -7.22 -5.75 -0.43
N VAL A 127 -6.04 -5.73 -1.04
CA VAL A 127 -5.26 -6.95 -1.34
C VAL A 127 -4.17 -7.13 -0.29
N LEU A 128 -4.08 -8.32 0.30
CA LEU A 128 -3.08 -8.65 1.33
C LEU A 128 -1.86 -9.35 0.75
N LEU A 129 -0.71 -8.68 0.74
CA LEU A 129 0.59 -9.26 0.44
C LEU A 129 1.26 -9.68 1.75
N SER A 130 0.98 -10.91 2.16
CA SER A 130 1.38 -11.49 3.45
C SER A 130 2.24 -12.74 3.30
N PRO A 131 3.16 -13.02 4.24
CA PRO A 131 3.91 -14.27 4.26
C PRO A 131 3.09 -15.43 4.86
N GLN A 132 1.93 -15.13 5.43
CA GLN A 132 1.05 -16.11 6.05
C GLN A 132 0.25 -16.89 5.00
N ALA A 133 -0.10 -18.13 5.33
CA ALA A 133 -0.90 -18.96 4.45
C ALA A 133 -2.32 -18.38 4.25
N ALA A 134 -2.84 -18.43 3.02
CA ALA A 134 -4.15 -17.87 2.68
C ALA A 134 -5.32 -18.35 3.56
N PRO A 135 -5.44 -19.65 3.94
CA PRO A 135 -6.50 -20.08 4.85
C PRO A 135 -6.45 -19.37 6.20
N ARG A 136 -5.24 -19.17 6.75
CA ARG A 136 -5.05 -18.48 8.01
C ARG A 136 -5.51 -17.02 7.93
N LEU A 137 -5.10 -16.30 6.87
CA LEU A 137 -5.49 -14.91 6.66
C LEU A 137 -7.01 -14.76 6.54
N LYS A 138 -7.68 -15.68 5.83
CA LYS A 138 -9.15 -15.68 5.71
C LYS A 138 -9.83 -15.91 7.05
N THR A 139 -9.32 -16.82 7.88
CA THR A 139 -9.84 -17.04 9.24
C THR A 139 -9.65 -15.81 10.13
N GLU A 140 -8.47 -15.22 10.13
CA GLU A 140 -8.19 -14.00 10.91
C GLU A 140 -9.07 -12.83 10.45
N ALA A 141 -9.20 -12.61 9.14
CA ALA A 141 -10.07 -11.59 8.58
C ALA A 141 -11.55 -11.81 8.96
N ALA A 142 -12.04 -13.05 8.88
CA ALA A 142 -13.41 -13.37 9.29
C ALA A 142 -13.67 -13.12 10.79
N ASN A 143 -12.68 -13.36 11.65
CA ASN A 143 -12.80 -13.18 13.09
C ASN A 143 -12.65 -11.73 13.55
N LYS A 144 -11.75 -10.97 12.92
CA LYS A 144 -11.32 -9.64 13.41
C LYS A 144 -11.82 -8.49 12.56
N ALA A 145 -12.09 -8.72 11.28
CA ALA A 145 -12.56 -7.73 10.32
C ALA A 145 -13.85 -8.21 9.65
N SER A 146 -14.77 -8.78 10.43
CA SER A 146 -15.95 -9.49 9.93
C SER A 146 -16.85 -8.65 9.03
N ALA A 147 -16.95 -7.34 9.28
CA ALA A 147 -17.70 -6.38 8.46
C ALA A 147 -17.03 -6.09 7.10
N LEU A 148 -15.71 -6.26 7.01
CA LEU A 148 -14.88 -5.93 5.82
C LEU A 148 -14.45 -7.18 5.04
N LYS A 149 -14.69 -8.39 5.58
CA LYS A 149 -14.09 -9.65 5.11
C LYS A 149 -14.33 -9.95 3.62
N ASP A 150 -15.46 -9.52 3.06
CA ASP A 150 -15.82 -9.77 1.66
C ASP A 150 -15.08 -8.82 0.69
N ASP A 151 -14.49 -7.75 1.23
CA ASP A 151 -13.67 -6.77 0.52
C ASP A 151 -12.17 -6.96 0.76
N ILE A 152 -11.80 -7.86 1.68
CA ILE A 152 -10.43 -8.33 1.88
C ILE A 152 -10.11 -9.45 0.88
N VAL A 153 -9.28 -9.13 -0.10
CA VAL A 153 -8.82 -10.05 -1.13
C VAL A 153 -7.52 -10.70 -0.68
N VAL A 154 -7.60 -12.00 -0.38
CA VAL A 154 -6.44 -12.82 0.01
C VAL A 154 -5.96 -13.63 -1.20
N PRO A 155 -4.79 -13.30 -1.78
CA PRO A 155 -4.18 -14.09 -2.85
C PRO A 155 -3.95 -15.53 -2.41
N SER A 156 -4.03 -16.48 -3.34
CA SER A 156 -3.73 -17.89 -3.03
C SER A 156 -2.29 -18.09 -2.58
N ARG A 157 -1.37 -17.26 -3.10
CA ARG A 157 0.03 -17.18 -2.70
C ARG A 157 0.59 -15.79 -2.94
N THR A 158 1.39 -15.31 -1.99
CA THR A 158 2.32 -14.18 -2.16
C THR A 158 3.74 -14.74 -2.20
N LYS A 159 4.59 -14.24 -3.11
CA LYS A 159 5.97 -14.68 -3.26
C LYS A 159 6.92 -13.51 -3.06
N GLY A 160 7.88 -13.67 -2.16
CA GLY A 160 9.06 -12.83 -2.01
C GLY A 160 10.21 -13.32 -2.87
N SER A 161 10.91 -12.41 -3.56
CA SER A 161 12.16 -12.70 -4.27
C SER A 161 12.97 -11.43 -4.50
N GLY A 162 14.26 -11.45 -4.11
CA GLY A 162 15.07 -10.23 -4.08
C GLY A 162 14.36 -9.19 -3.22
N ARG A 163 14.09 -8.01 -3.76
CA ARG A 163 13.38 -6.92 -3.06
C ARG A 163 11.87 -6.88 -3.33
N LYS A 164 11.29 -7.91 -3.96
CA LYS A 164 9.92 -7.85 -4.51
C LYS A 164 8.98 -8.83 -3.84
N LEU A 165 7.84 -8.31 -3.39
CA LEU A 165 6.66 -9.06 -2.99
C LEU A 165 5.67 -9.06 -4.14
N THR A 166 5.35 -10.23 -4.69
CA THR A 166 4.41 -10.36 -5.80
C THR A 166 3.23 -11.25 -5.41
N ALA A 167 2.03 -10.78 -5.71
CA ALA A 167 0.79 -11.53 -5.58
C ALA A 167 -0.02 -11.43 -6.88
N THR A 168 -0.79 -12.48 -7.18
CA THR A 168 -1.71 -12.49 -8.32
C THR A 168 -3.09 -12.92 -7.85
N VAL A 169 -4.10 -12.15 -8.24
CA VAL A 169 -5.51 -12.40 -7.95
C VAL A 169 -6.31 -12.47 -9.25
N LYS A 170 -7.50 -13.07 -9.21
CA LYS A 170 -8.41 -13.01 -10.36
C LYS A 170 -9.00 -11.61 -10.41
N ALA A 171 -9.12 -11.03 -11.61
CA ALA A 171 -9.76 -9.73 -11.79
C ALA A 171 -11.19 -9.72 -11.23
N SER A 172 -11.91 -10.85 -11.32
CA SER A 172 -13.26 -11.01 -10.74
C SER A 172 -13.30 -10.87 -9.21
N GLU A 173 -12.19 -11.13 -8.50
CA GLU A 173 -12.11 -10.95 -7.04
C GLU A 173 -12.03 -9.47 -6.65
N LEU A 174 -11.57 -8.61 -7.57
CA LEU A 174 -11.54 -7.15 -7.40
C LEU A 174 -12.86 -6.47 -7.80
N GLY A 175 -13.72 -7.19 -8.53
CA GLY A 175 -14.98 -6.71 -9.08
C GLY A 175 -14.84 -6.10 -10.48
N GLU A 176 -15.91 -5.43 -10.93
CA GLU A 176 -15.95 -4.81 -12.24
C GLU A 176 -15.12 -3.51 -12.30
N GLY A 177 -14.60 -3.20 -13.49
CA GLY A 177 -13.86 -1.97 -13.77
C GLY A 177 -12.51 -2.22 -14.45
N ASP A 178 -11.79 -1.12 -14.71
CA ASP A 178 -10.43 -1.17 -15.24
C ASP A 178 -9.42 -0.78 -14.15
N PRO A 179 -8.57 -1.72 -13.69
CA PRO A 179 -7.50 -1.44 -12.74
C PRO A 179 -6.58 -0.28 -13.14
N SER A 180 -6.46 0.04 -14.43
CA SER A 180 -5.67 1.19 -14.90
C SER A 180 -6.27 2.56 -14.53
N GLN A 181 -7.55 2.59 -14.14
CA GLN A 181 -8.31 3.81 -13.83
C GLN A 181 -8.59 3.99 -12.33
N TRP A 182 -8.24 2.99 -11.51
CA TRP A 182 -8.48 3.00 -10.07
C TRP A 182 -7.42 3.83 -9.33
N GLY A 183 -7.78 4.22 -8.10
CA GLY A 183 -6.87 4.79 -7.11
C GLY A 183 -6.33 3.69 -6.20
N TYR A 184 -5.09 3.87 -5.76
CA TYR A 184 -4.41 2.93 -4.90
C TYR A 184 -3.77 3.66 -3.72
N GLN A 185 -3.82 3.05 -2.55
CA GLN A 185 -2.99 3.38 -1.41
C GLN A 185 -2.36 2.10 -0.90
N VAL A 186 -1.08 2.18 -0.54
CA VAL A 186 -0.29 1.04 -0.11
C VAL A 186 0.19 1.34 1.29
N VAL A 187 0.01 0.36 2.18
CA VAL A 187 0.43 0.45 3.57
C VAL A 187 1.39 -0.68 3.82
N VAL A 188 2.63 -0.35 4.21
CA VAL A 188 3.64 -1.32 4.62
C VAL A 188 3.66 -1.42 6.13
N GLN A 189 3.63 -2.67 6.60
CA GLN A 189 3.54 -3.03 7.99
C GLN A 189 4.48 -4.21 8.30
N SER A 190 4.73 -4.46 9.58
CA SER A 190 5.46 -5.65 10.02
C SER A 190 4.53 -6.80 10.43
N ASN A 191 4.58 -7.89 9.68
CA ASN A 191 3.88 -9.14 9.99
C ASN A 191 4.13 -9.60 11.44
N GLU A 192 3.04 -9.97 12.10
CA GLU A 192 3.04 -10.60 13.42
C GLU A 192 2.30 -11.94 13.34
N GLY A 193 3.02 -13.01 13.72
CA GLY A 193 2.49 -14.36 13.78
C GLY A 193 1.58 -14.58 14.99
N PHE A 194 1.66 -13.74 16.02
CA PHE A 194 0.81 -13.81 17.20
C PHE A 194 0.29 -12.40 17.56
N PRO A 195 -0.58 -11.83 16.72
CA PRO A 195 -1.01 -10.44 16.87
C PRO A 195 -1.75 -10.23 18.19
N ALA A 196 -1.56 -9.06 18.79
CA ALA A 196 -2.22 -8.70 20.04
C ALA A 196 -3.68 -8.30 19.76
N GLY A 197 -4.60 -8.71 20.64
CA GLY A 197 -6.01 -8.32 20.55
C GLY A 197 -6.63 -8.61 19.18
N ASN A 198 -7.19 -7.56 18.56
CA ASN A 198 -7.91 -7.64 17.30
C ASN A 198 -7.05 -7.30 16.06
N ASP A 199 -5.73 -7.17 16.22
CA ASP A 199 -4.85 -6.83 15.10
C ASP A 199 -4.83 -7.92 14.03
N LEU A 200 -4.94 -7.51 12.76
CA LEU A 200 -5.01 -8.43 11.62
C LEU A 200 -3.59 -8.75 11.11
N MET A 201 -2.90 -9.62 11.84
CA MET A 201 -1.54 -10.09 11.52
C MET A 201 -0.49 -8.98 11.47
N THR A 202 -0.74 -7.87 12.16
CA THR A 202 0.16 -6.71 12.25
C THR A 202 0.86 -6.63 13.61
N ARG A 203 2.02 -6.01 13.61
CA ARG A 203 2.85 -5.77 14.79
C ARG A 203 2.67 -4.33 15.26
N LYS A 204 2.34 -4.14 16.54
CA LYS A 204 2.23 -2.80 17.13
C LYS A 204 3.52 -2.01 17.10
N VAL A 205 3.37 -0.69 17.05
CA VAL A 205 4.43 0.28 17.31
C VAL A 205 4.27 0.72 18.76
N ASN A 206 5.35 0.65 19.53
CA ASN A 206 5.36 1.01 20.93
C ASN A 206 5.91 2.43 21.12
N GLU A 207 5.81 2.98 22.33
CA GLU A 207 6.53 4.22 22.68
C GLU A 207 8.05 4.07 22.46
N TYR A 208 8.62 2.94 22.89
CA TYR A 208 10.04 2.59 22.74
C TYR A 208 10.21 1.31 21.94
N GLU A 209 11.26 1.23 21.14
CA GLU A 209 11.57 0.03 20.37
C GLU A 209 11.95 -1.14 21.28
N GLY A 210 11.61 -2.34 20.84
CA GLY A 210 11.99 -3.58 21.50
C GLY A 210 12.71 -4.50 20.54
N GLN A 211 13.09 -5.69 21.03
CA GLN A 211 13.73 -6.71 20.19
C GLN A 211 12.91 -6.98 18.91
N HIS A 212 11.60 -7.12 19.06
CA HIS A 212 10.70 -7.37 17.95
C HIS A 212 9.53 -6.37 17.95
N ARG A 213 9.73 -5.12 18.33
CA ARG A 213 8.68 -4.08 18.27
C ARG A 213 9.29 -2.78 17.77
N PHE A 214 8.57 -2.07 16.91
CA PHE A 214 8.95 -0.72 16.52
C PHE A 214 8.75 0.22 17.70
N GLY A 215 9.52 1.32 17.73
CA GLY A 215 9.40 2.39 18.71
C GLY A 215 8.98 3.71 18.09
N GLY A 216 8.78 4.74 18.92
CA GLY A 216 8.45 6.10 18.52
C GLY A 216 6.95 6.38 18.38
N GLY A 217 6.10 5.39 18.66
CA GLY A 217 4.64 5.48 18.67
C GLY A 217 4.10 5.83 20.06
N HIS A 218 3.12 5.07 20.53
CA HIS A 218 2.51 5.17 21.86
C HIS A 218 2.10 3.76 22.34
N ASP A 219 2.11 3.48 23.64
CA ASP A 219 1.67 2.18 24.19
C ASP A 219 0.12 2.04 24.27
N GLY A 220 -0.59 2.89 23.52
CA GLY A 220 -2.04 2.94 23.41
C GLY A 220 -2.46 2.49 22.02
N GLU A 221 -3.55 3.04 21.48
CA GLU A 221 -3.98 2.74 20.09
C GLU A 221 -4.14 4.01 19.24
N CYS A 222 -3.59 5.13 19.71
CA CYS A 222 -3.75 6.41 19.03
C CYS A 222 -2.84 6.59 17.81
N ASP A 223 -1.68 5.93 17.79
CA ASP A 223 -0.70 6.03 16.73
C ASP A 223 -0.95 5.02 15.60
N PRO A 224 -0.66 5.40 14.33
CA PRO A 224 -0.78 4.47 13.22
C PRO A 224 0.30 3.40 13.32
N HIS A 225 -0.08 2.13 13.26
CA HIS A 225 0.88 1.03 13.18
C HIS A 225 1.36 0.83 11.74
N VAL A 226 1.82 1.91 11.09
CA VAL A 226 2.20 1.96 9.68
C VAL A 226 3.63 2.45 9.56
N ILE A 227 4.46 1.70 8.84
CA ILE A 227 5.90 2.00 8.71
C ILE A 227 6.16 2.89 7.50
N ASP A 228 5.40 2.70 6.43
CA ASP A 228 5.60 3.36 5.14
C ASP A 228 4.29 3.30 4.31
N ILE A 229 4.03 4.34 3.52
CA ILE A 229 2.91 4.44 2.59
C ILE A 229 3.32 5.12 1.28
N LEU A 230 2.57 4.87 0.21
CA LEU A 230 2.67 5.77 -0.94
C LEU A 230 2.16 7.16 -0.59
N ALA A 231 2.88 8.19 -1.03
CA ALA A 231 2.50 9.58 -0.79
C ALA A 231 2.66 10.50 -2.00
N GLY A 232 2.07 11.70 -1.88
CA GLY A 232 2.14 12.75 -2.90
C GLY A 232 1.63 12.29 -4.27
N SER A 233 2.49 12.36 -5.29
CA SER A 233 2.15 12.00 -6.67
C SER A 233 2.69 10.62 -7.09
N ALA A 234 3.27 9.90 -6.12
CA ALA A 234 4.00 8.64 -6.29
C ALA A 234 5.00 8.66 -7.45
N LYS A 235 5.91 9.65 -7.42
CA LYS A 235 7.00 9.79 -8.41
C LYS A 235 8.37 9.41 -7.85
N GLY A 236 8.46 9.12 -6.56
CA GLY A 236 9.70 8.88 -5.83
C GLY A 236 10.44 10.18 -5.51
N ASP A 237 9.70 11.30 -5.44
CA ASP A 237 10.28 12.59 -5.11
C ASP A 237 10.53 12.67 -3.61
N ALA A 238 11.68 13.22 -3.19
CA ALA A 238 12.02 13.30 -1.76
C ALA A 238 11.01 14.09 -0.91
N SER A 239 10.18 14.95 -1.53
CA SER A 239 9.07 15.63 -0.85
C SER A 239 7.93 14.70 -0.45
N GLU A 240 7.82 13.53 -1.06
CA GLU A 240 6.77 12.54 -0.77
C GLU A 240 6.94 11.94 0.63
N ALA A 241 8.18 11.84 1.15
CA ALA A 241 8.43 11.49 2.56
C ALA A 241 7.73 12.46 3.53
N LYS A 242 7.76 13.77 3.24
CA LYS A 242 7.02 14.77 4.04
C LYS A 242 5.50 14.59 3.89
N ALA A 243 5.02 14.28 2.68
CA ALA A 243 3.60 14.03 2.44
C ALA A 243 3.12 12.79 3.20
N GLN A 244 3.94 11.73 3.28
CA GLN A 244 3.70 10.58 4.15
C GLN A 244 3.59 11.04 5.62
N HIS A 245 4.57 11.81 6.11
CA HIS A 245 4.55 12.28 7.52
C HIS A 245 3.28 13.07 7.83
N ASP A 246 2.82 13.89 6.88
CA ASP A 246 1.59 14.66 7.01
C ASP A 246 0.34 13.75 7.06
N MET A 247 0.26 12.71 6.21
CA MET A 247 -0.84 11.74 6.19
C MET A 247 -0.87 10.84 7.43
N LEU A 248 0.30 10.48 7.95
CA LEU A 248 0.47 9.65 9.15
C LEU A 248 0.45 10.47 10.45
N LYS A 249 0.27 11.79 10.36
CA LYS A 249 0.16 12.64 11.55
C LYS A 249 -1.07 12.24 12.36
N TYR A 250 -0.88 12.11 13.67
CA TYR A 250 -1.91 11.72 14.62
C TYR A 250 -1.79 12.54 15.90
N GLU A 251 -2.85 12.52 16.71
CA GLU A 251 -2.85 13.05 18.08
C GLU A 251 -3.47 12.03 19.03
N CYS A 252 -2.82 11.83 20.17
CA CYS A 252 -3.33 11.02 21.28
C CYS A 252 -4.07 11.89 22.29
N ALA A 253 -5.11 11.34 22.90
CA ALA A 253 -5.63 11.83 24.17
C ALA A 253 -4.75 11.34 25.33
N ASP A 254 -4.95 11.92 26.52
CA ASP A 254 -4.15 11.61 27.72
C ASP A 254 -4.26 10.14 28.16
N ASP A 255 -5.35 9.46 27.78
CA ASP A 255 -5.59 8.04 28.08
C ASP A 255 -5.02 7.09 26.99
N GLY A 256 -4.31 7.62 25.99
CA GLY A 256 -3.76 6.85 24.88
C GLY A 256 -4.77 6.48 23.79
N SER A 257 -6.01 6.98 23.88
CA SER A 257 -7.00 6.85 22.80
C SER A 257 -6.75 7.88 21.70
N THR A 258 -7.30 7.62 20.50
CA THR A 258 -7.15 8.51 19.35
C THR A 258 -7.93 9.81 19.56
N LYS A 259 -7.22 10.94 19.58
CA LYS A 259 -7.82 12.29 19.53
C LYS A 259 -7.96 12.76 18.08
N SER A 260 -6.95 12.51 17.25
CA SER A 260 -6.98 12.71 15.81
C SER A 260 -6.29 11.53 15.12
N PRO A 261 -6.99 10.79 14.24
CA PRO A 261 -6.39 9.67 13.53
C PRO A 261 -5.44 10.14 12.44
N ALA A 262 -4.48 9.28 12.08
CA ALA A 262 -3.81 9.35 10.79
C ALA A 262 -4.84 9.13 9.67
N THR A 263 -4.85 10.01 8.67
CA THR A 263 -5.85 10.02 7.60
C THR A 263 -5.16 9.94 6.25
N LEU A 264 -5.36 8.83 5.55
CA LEU A 264 -4.75 8.56 4.25
C LEU A 264 -5.65 9.04 3.09
N THR A 265 -5.01 9.34 1.97
CA THR A 265 -5.64 9.61 0.67
C THR A 265 -5.28 8.52 -0.34
N MET A 266 -6.00 8.47 -1.46
CA MET A 266 -5.70 7.57 -2.58
C MET A 266 -4.83 8.25 -3.63
N ILE A 267 -3.94 7.49 -4.26
CA ILE A 267 -3.13 7.97 -5.39
C ILE A 267 -3.71 7.45 -6.68
N ARG A 268 -3.95 8.35 -7.64
CA ARG A 268 -4.45 8.04 -8.97
C ARG A 268 -3.42 8.47 -10.01
N GLN A 269 -3.04 7.55 -10.89
CA GLN A 269 -2.08 7.88 -11.93
C GLN A 269 -2.76 8.77 -13.00
N GLY A 270 -2.27 10.00 -13.16
CA GLY A 270 -2.71 10.91 -14.24
C GLY A 270 -3.89 11.83 -13.91
N LYS A 271 -4.22 12.01 -12.63
CA LYS A 271 -5.14 13.05 -12.15
C LYS A 271 -4.48 13.88 -11.07
#